data_AF-A0A0P0Z8L0-F1
#
_entry.id   AF-A0A0P0Z8L0-F1
#
_cell.length_a   1.000
_cell.length_b   1.000
_cell.length_c   1.000
_cell.angle_alpha   90.00
_cell.angle_beta   90.00
_cell.angle_gamma   90.00
#
_symmetry.space_group_name_H-M   'P 1'
#
loop_
_entity.id
_entity.type
_entity.pdbx_description
1 polymer ?
#
loop_
_entity_poly.entity_id
_entity_poly.type
_entity_poly.pdbx_seq_one_letter_code
_entity_poly.pdbx_strand_id
1 'polypeptide(L)'
;MHVAFTVRSGSQEFCAVIRSILAQMITSASVAALDALFKQVTAVWAEAHLTDDEASELYAAIQLRRPKGRGHPSLIPPSRPFPPPIGPFSQPRRHQCSPDRAASIFRRRCCASSGAMPPALASRFTESERALLAIIVQEIRKRGHCARPIGALAGLAGISRTSAKRALRIAERMELIEVTRRPRPGQKNLPNIVTIRSQEWQLWIEKGSRSTGGKEASPTNRIPPRKEARSSSRHFVESKPARICPPNRPQTHPEPNRTEWRRR
;
A
#
# COMPACT_ATOMS: atom_id res chain seq x y z
N MET A 1 17.36 -73.36 37.06
CA MET A 1 16.81 -72.19 36.34
C MET A 1 16.70 -70.97 37.27
N HIS A 2 17.82 -70.42 37.78
CA HIS A 2 17.77 -69.26 38.71
C HIS A 2 18.78 -68.13 38.40
N VAL A 3 19.59 -68.24 37.34
CA VAL A 3 20.69 -67.29 37.06
C VAL A 3 20.28 -66.16 36.08
N ALA A 4 19.10 -66.26 35.44
CA ALA A 4 18.63 -65.26 34.47
C ALA A 4 17.85 -64.08 35.10
N PHE A 5 17.37 -64.22 36.34
CA PHE A 5 16.58 -63.19 37.01
C PHE A 5 17.47 -62.08 37.62
N THR A 6 18.67 -62.44 38.10
CA THR A 6 19.59 -61.50 38.76
C THR A 6 20.19 -60.47 37.81
N VAL A 7 20.49 -60.84 36.56
CA VAL A 7 21.03 -59.90 35.55
C VAL A 7 19.97 -58.87 35.13
N ARG A 8 18.71 -59.29 34.99
CA ARG A 8 17.60 -58.38 34.63
C ARG A 8 17.23 -57.43 35.76
N SER A 9 17.25 -57.90 37.01
CA SER A 9 17.10 -57.03 38.18
C SER A 9 18.26 -56.04 38.29
N GLY A 10 19.52 -56.46 38.08
CA GLY A 10 20.68 -55.56 38.13
C GLY A 10 20.63 -54.43 37.09
N SER A 11 20.18 -54.72 35.86
CA SER A 11 19.97 -53.68 34.84
C SER A 11 18.81 -52.74 35.17
N GLN A 12 17.74 -53.25 35.80
CA GLN A 12 16.58 -52.45 36.17
C GLN A 12 16.89 -51.51 37.35
N GLU A 13 17.63 -52.02 38.35
CA GLU A 13 18.15 -51.23 39.47
C GLU A 13 19.08 -50.12 38.97
N PHE A 14 19.95 -50.42 38.00
CA PHE A 14 20.86 -49.43 37.41
C PHE A 14 20.11 -48.31 36.67
N CYS A 15 19.11 -48.64 35.84
CA CYS A 15 18.29 -47.64 35.17
C CYS A 15 17.49 -46.77 36.16
N ALA A 16 16.96 -47.38 37.23
CA ALA A 16 16.27 -46.65 38.29
C ALA A 16 17.19 -45.67 39.03
N VAL A 17 18.44 -46.08 39.31
CA VAL A 17 19.46 -45.20 39.91
C VAL A 17 19.78 -44.03 38.98
N ILE A 18 20.01 -44.27 37.69
CA ILE A 18 20.28 -43.19 36.71
C ILE A 18 19.13 -42.19 36.66
N ARG A 19 17.88 -42.66 36.59
CA ARG A 19 16.70 -41.80 36.62
C ARG A 19 16.65 -40.95 37.89
N SER A 20 16.90 -41.56 39.05
CA SER A 20 16.88 -40.84 40.34
C SER A 20 17.95 -39.74 40.41
N ILE A 21 19.16 -40.02 39.91
CA ILE A 21 20.27 -39.07 39.85
C ILE A 21 19.91 -37.90 38.94
N LEU A 22 19.39 -38.17 37.74
CA LEU A 22 18.98 -37.12 36.81
C LEU A 22 17.86 -36.25 37.38
N ALA A 23 16.86 -36.84 38.04
CA ALA A 23 15.79 -36.10 38.72
C ALA A 23 16.33 -35.20 39.84
N GLN A 24 17.27 -35.70 40.64
CA GLN A 24 17.91 -34.93 41.71
C GLN A 24 18.75 -33.76 41.16
N MET A 25 19.50 -34.01 40.09
CA MET A 25 20.28 -33.00 39.36
C MET A 25 19.37 -31.93 38.77
N ILE A 26 18.27 -32.33 38.12
CA ILE A 26 17.27 -31.40 37.57
C ILE A 26 16.63 -30.58 38.69
N THR A 27 16.41 -31.12 39.88
CA THR A 27 15.79 -30.38 40.99
C THR A 27 16.75 -29.34 41.61
N SER A 28 18.03 -29.68 41.73
CA SER A 28 19.05 -28.86 42.42
C SER A 28 19.83 -27.92 41.50
N ALA A 29 19.85 -28.17 40.18
CA ALA A 29 20.65 -27.38 39.23
C ALA A 29 20.17 -25.94 39.09
N SER A 30 21.09 -25.04 38.75
CA SER A 30 20.77 -23.66 38.36
C SER A 30 20.11 -23.61 36.98
N VAL A 31 19.38 -22.52 36.69
CA VAL A 31 18.67 -22.33 35.42
C VAL A 31 19.60 -22.42 34.21
N ALA A 32 20.84 -21.95 34.33
CA ALA A 32 21.84 -21.97 33.26
C ALA A 32 22.29 -23.39 32.89
N ALA A 33 22.19 -24.35 33.80
CA ALA A 33 22.62 -25.73 33.59
C ALA A 33 21.52 -26.64 32.99
N LEU A 34 20.27 -26.14 32.88
CA LEU A 34 19.13 -26.93 32.40
C LEU A 34 19.29 -27.40 30.94
N ASP A 35 19.96 -26.62 30.10
CA ASP A 35 20.20 -26.99 28.69
C ASP A 35 21.24 -28.10 28.55
N ALA A 36 22.24 -28.13 29.42
CA ALA A 36 23.19 -29.23 29.49
C ALA A 36 22.51 -30.52 29.99
N LEU A 37 21.67 -30.41 31.02
CA LEU A 37 20.90 -31.53 31.55
C LEU A 37 19.90 -32.08 30.52
N PHE A 38 19.27 -31.22 29.71
CA PHE A 38 18.40 -31.68 28.62
C PHE A 38 19.17 -32.58 27.64
N LYS A 39 20.36 -32.16 27.22
CA LYS A 39 21.23 -32.96 26.33
C LYS A 39 21.65 -34.27 26.98
N GLN A 40 21.92 -34.26 28.28
CA GLN A 40 22.29 -35.45 29.04
C GLN A 40 21.14 -36.46 29.14
N VAL A 41 19.91 -36.00 29.40
CA VAL A 41 18.71 -36.87 29.39
C VAL A 41 18.53 -37.50 28.00
N THR A 42 18.69 -36.72 26.92
CA THR A 42 18.60 -37.23 25.55
C THR A 42 19.68 -38.26 25.22
N ALA A 43 20.92 -38.07 25.69
CA ALA A 43 22.01 -39.02 25.48
C ALA A 43 21.73 -40.36 26.19
N VAL A 44 21.30 -40.31 27.45
CA VAL A 44 20.99 -41.52 28.25
C VAL A 44 19.77 -42.27 27.70
N TRP A 45 18.77 -41.56 27.17
CA TRP A 45 17.64 -42.17 26.46
C TRP A 45 18.08 -42.85 25.16
N ALA A 46 18.99 -42.23 24.39
CA ALA A 46 19.53 -42.83 23.17
C ALA A 46 20.34 -44.12 23.45
N GLU A 47 20.93 -44.23 24.64
CA GLU A 47 21.64 -45.43 25.13
C GLU A 47 20.70 -46.49 25.75
N ALA A 48 19.38 -46.27 25.72
CA ALA A 48 18.34 -47.17 26.26
C ALA A 48 18.41 -47.40 27.79
N HIS A 49 19.00 -46.46 28.53
CA HIS A 49 19.04 -46.47 30.00
C HIS A 49 17.83 -45.79 30.66
N LEU A 50 16.92 -45.23 29.86
CA LEU A 50 15.66 -44.60 30.27
C LEU A 50 14.53 -45.14 29.37
N THR A 51 13.35 -45.37 29.93
CA THR A 51 12.16 -45.61 29.09
C THR A 51 11.64 -44.29 28.51
N ASP A 52 10.78 -44.38 27.49
CA ASP A 52 10.21 -43.20 26.83
C ASP A 52 9.37 -42.34 27.81
N ASP A 53 8.57 -42.99 28.65
CA ASP A 53 7.77 -42.34 29.68
C ASP A 53 8.66 -41.59 30.70
N GLU A 54 9.77 -42.22 31.11
CA GLU A 54 10.72 -41.64 32.06
C GLU A 54 11.45 -40.43 31.48
N ALA A 55 11.87 -40.52 30.22
CA ALA A 55 12.48 -39.40 29.52
C ALA A 55 11.49 -38.23 29.39
N SER A 56 10.24 -38.51 29.05
CA SER A 56 9.16 -37.51 28.96
C SER A 56 8.93 -36.77 30.29
N GLU A 57 8.89 -37.50 31.40
CA GLU A 57 8.77 -36.89 32.73
C GLU A 57 9.96 -35.99 33.10
N LEU A 58 11.19 -36.42 32.80
CA LEU A 58 12.38 -35.63 33.06
C LEU A 58 12.43 -34.36 32.19
N TYR A 59 11.99 -34.46 30.92
CA TYR A 59 11.82 -33.28 30.06
C TYR A 59 10.77 -32.32 30.63
N ALA A 60 9.63 -32.83 31.10
CA ALA A 60 8.61 -32.00 31.72
C ALA A 60 9.16 -31.27 32.97
N ALA A 61 9.93 -31.96 33.81
CA ALA A 61 10.59 -31.36 34.98
C ALA A 61 11.57 -30.23 34.59
N ILE A 62 12.35 -30.42 33.52
CA ILE A 62 13.25 -29.37 32.99
C ILE A 62 12.44 -28.18 32.46
N GLN A 63 11.37 -28.43 31.71
CA GLN A 63 10.54 -27.37 31.11
C GLN A 63 9.79 -26.54 32.17
N LEU A 64 9.38 -27.16 33.27
CA LEU A 64 8.77 -26.45 34.41
C LEU A 64 9.76 -25.51 35.10
N ARG A 65 11.05 -25.88 35.15
CA ARG A 65 12.11 -25.08 35.78
C ARG A 65 12.74 -24.07 34.84
N ARG A 66 12.65 -24.25 33.52
CA ARG A 66 13.08 -23.23 32.57
C ARG A 66 12.24 -21.97 32.82
N PRO A 67 12.87 -20.80 32.96
CA PRO A 67 12.12 -19.57 33.00
C PRO A 67 11.30 -19.55 31.73
N LYS A 68 9.97 -19.47 31.87
CA LYS A 68 9.09 -19.12 30.77
C LYS A 68 9.53 -17.74 30.31
N GLY A 69 10.53 -17.67 29.43
CA GLY A 69 10.93 -16.44 28.80
C GLY A 69 9.64 -15.81 28.31
N ARG A 70 9.31 -14.60 28.76
CA ARG A 70 9.70 -13.42 27.98
C ARG A 70 9.93 -13.90 26.56
N GLY A 71 8.86 -13.90 25.74
CA GLY A 71 9.00 -14.11 24.31
C GLY A 71 10.23 -13.32 23.87
N HIS A 72 11.07 -13.92 23.02
CA HIS A 72 12.26 -13.36 22.36
C HIS A 72 12.58 -11.95 22.86
N PRO A 73 13.76 -11.60 23.42
CA PRO A 73 14.01 -10.26 23.95
C PRO A 73 13.74 -9.18 22.88
N SER A 74 12.49 -8.79 22.74
CA SER A 74 12.07 -7.43 22.69
C SER A 74 12.58 -6.94 24.04
N LEU A 75 13.41 -5.92 24.01
CA LEU A 75 13.90 -5.19 25.16
C LEU A 75 12.73 -4.46 25.88
N ILE A 76 11.56 -5.08 25.94
CA ILE A 76 10.29 -4.52 26.40
C ILE A 76 9.85 -5.39 27.58
N PRO A 77 9.99 -4.92 28.84
CA PRO A 77 9.47 -5.64 30.00
C PRO A 77 7.96 -5.90 29.86
N PRO A 78 7.38 -6.90 30.55
CA PRO A 78 5.93 -7.13 30.55
C PRO A 78 5.27 -5.81 30.96
N SER A 79 4.66 -5.17 29.97
CA SER A 79 4.11 -3.84 30.10
C SER A 79 3.05 -3.89 31.20
N ARG A 80 3.32 -3.20 32.33
CA ARG A 80 2.28 -2.44 33.02
C ARG A 80 1.38 -1.88 31.92
N PRO A 81 0.05 -2.08 31.91
CA PRO A 81 -0.80 -1.61 30.82
C PRO A 81 -0.52 -0.12 30.70
N PHE A 82 0.30 0.24 29.72
CA PHE A 82 0.61 1.62 29.46
C PHE A 82 -0.74 2.14 28.97
N PRO A 83 -1.37 3.11 29.66
CA PRO A 83 -2.52 3.74 29.06
C PRO A 83 -2.08 4.15 27.65
N PRO A 84 -2.87 3.83 26.59
CA PRO A 84 -2.52 4.21 25.23
C PRO A 84 -2.11 5.68 25.29
N PRO A 85 -0.97 6.09 24.72
CA PRO A 85 -0.44 7.41 25.02
C PRO A 85 -1.54 8.43 24.78
N ILE A 86 -2.05 9.07 25.84
CA ILE A 86 -3.16 10.03 25.74
C ILE A 86 -2.56 11.37 25.28
N GLY A 87 -1.66 11.29 24.30
CA GLY A 87 -0.95 12.40 23.72
C GLY A 87 -1.27 12.47 22.23
N PRO A 88 -1.19 13.66 21.62
CA PRO A 88 -1.49 13.88 20.19
C PRO A 88 -0.63 13.05 19.21
N PHE A 89 0.32 12.27 19.71
CA PHE A 89 1.24 11.40 18.96
C PHE A 89 0.81 9.92 18.90
N SER A 90 -0.30 9.53 19.55
CA SER A 90 -0.80 8.15 19.63
C SER A 90 -1.82 7.78 18.54
N GLN A 91 -2.41 8.77 17.87
CA GLN A 91 -3.31 8.48 16.77
C GLN A 91 -2.49 7.98 15.56
N PRO A 92 -2.84 6.85 14.93
CA PRO A 92 -2.23 6.47 13.67
C PRO A 92 -2.39 7.65 12.72
N ARG A 93 -1.25 8.16 12.21
CA ARG A 93 -1.22 9.34 11.33
C ARG A 93 -2.18 9.10 10.17
N ARG A 94 -3.37 9.70 10.25
CA ARG A 94 -4.37 9.59 9.18
C ARG A 94 -3.71 10.09 7.90
N HIS A 95 -3.70 9.26 6.86
CA HIS A 95 -3.18 9.68 5.57
C HIS A 95 -3.94 10.93 5.14
N GLN A 96 -3.20 12.01 4.90
CA GLN A 96 -3.77 13.27 4.45
C GLN A 96 -4.62 13.02 3.20
N CYS A 97 -5.93 13.17 3.35
CA CYS A 97 -6.87 13.09 2.24
C CYS A 97 -6.92 14.45 1.54
N SER A 98 -7.13 14.45 0.23
CA SER A 98 -7.39 15.69 -0.49
C SER A 98 -8.67 16.33 0.07
N PRO A 99 -8.70 17.66 0.29
CA PRO A 99 -9.89 18.37 0.79
C PRO A 99 -11.16 18.05 0.00
N ASP A 100 -11.03 17.90 -1.32
CA ASP A 100 -12.08 17.36 -2.19
C ASP A 100 -11.60 16.08 -2.89
N ARG A 101 -11.97 14.94 -2.33
CA ARG A 101 -11.64 13.61 -2.87
C ARG A 101 -12.42 13.28 -4.14
N ALA A 102 -13.67 13.72 -4.25
CA ALA A 102 -14.51 13.42 -5.41
C ALA A 102 -13.96 14.11 -6.67
N ALA A 103 -13.63 15.40 -6.59
CA ALA A 103 -13.00 16.11 -7.70
C ALA A 103 -11.60 15.58 -8.04
N SER A 104 -10.84 15.10 -7.06
CA SER A 104 -9.54 14.45 -7.31
C SER A 104 -9.71 13.15 -8.12
N ILE A 105 -10.67 12.30 -7.74
CA ILE A 105 -10.98 11.06 -8.47
C ILE A 105 -11.48 11.35 -9.88
N PHE A 106 -12.37 12.33 -10.03
CA PHE A 106 -12.88 12.74 -11.34
C PHE A 106 -11.74 13.18 -12.27
N ARG A 107 -10.88 14.10 -11.82
CA ARG A 107 -9.71 14.55 -12.59
C ARG A 107 -8.81 13.39 -13.00
N ARG A 108 -8.51 12.48 -12.06
CA ARG A 108 -7.69 11.29 -12.34
C ARG A 108 -8.30 10.43 -13.44
N ARG A 109 -9.60 10.13 -13.35
CA ARG A 109 -10.33 9.35 -14.35
C ARG A 109 -10.31 10.03 -15.72
N CYS A 110 -10.62 11.33 -15.78
CA CYS A 110 -10.59 12.09 -17.03
C CYS A 110 -9.19 12.10 -17.67
N CYS A 111 -8.14 12.31 -16.87
CA CYS A 111 -6.76 12.29 -17.38
C CYS A 111 -6.36 10.89 -17.87
N ALA A 112 -6.71 9.84 -17.12
CA ALA A 112 -6.39 8.47 -17.50
C ALA A 112 -7.11 8.02 -18.79
N SER A 113 -8.31 8.56 -19.04
CA SER A 113 -9.12 8.28 -20.23
C SER A 113 -8.81 9.19 -21.42
N SER A 114 -7.85 10.11 -21.32
CA SER A 114 -7.58 11.09 -22.38
C SER A 114 -6.87 10.52 -23.63
N GLY A 115 -6.53 9.22 -23.66
CA GLY A 115 -5.87 8.58 -24.80
C GLY A 115 -4.44 9.07 -25.09
N ALA A 116 -3.72 9.56 -24.06
CA ALA A 116 -2.40 10.18 -24.24
C ALA A 116 -1.26 9.23 -24.64
N MET A 117 -1.51 7.91 -24.69
CA MET A 117 -0.51 6.91 -25.05
C MET A 117 -1.14 5.73 -25.80
N PRO A 118 -0.36 4.96 -26.58
CA PRO A 118 -0.82 3.75 -27.25
C PRO A 118 -1.48 2.76 -26.27
N PRO A 119 -2.54 2.04 -26.68
CA PRO A 119 -3.26 1.12 -25.78
C PRO A 119 -2.37 -0.03 -25.27
N ALA A 120 -1.41 -0.49 -26.09
CA ALA A 120 -0.43 -1.51 -25.70
C ALA A 120 0.53 -1.05 -24.59
N LEU A 121 0.90 0.23 -24.58
CA LEU A 121 1.67 0.82 -23.48
C LEU A 121 0.77 1.13 -22.29
N ALA A 122 -0.45 1.62 -22.53
CA ALA A 122 -1.40 1.98 -21.47
C ALA A 122 -1.75 0.79 -20.57
N SER A 123 -1.83 -0.43 -21.10
CA SER A 123 -2.14 -1.65 -20.33
C SER A 123 -1.10 -1.97 -19.25
N ARG A 124 0.12 -1.46 -19.37
CA ARG A 124 1.23 -1.67 -18.43
C ARG A 124 1.16 -0.76 -17.20
N PHE A 125 0.28 0.24 -17.21
CA PHE A 125 0.19 1.28 -16.19
C PHE A 125 -1.15 1.27 -15.47
N THR A 126 -1.12 1.56 -14.17
CA THR A 126 -2.34 1.80 -13.39
C THR A 126 -3.03 3.09 -13.83
N GLU A 127 -4.32 3.23 -13.49
CA GLU A 127 -5.10 4.44 -13.79
C GLU A 127 -4.42 5.73 -13.30
N SER A 128 -3.88 5.72 -12.08
CA SER A 128 -3.16 6.88 -11.52
C SER A 128 -1.86 7.20 -12.25
N GLU A 129 -1.14 6.17 -12.72
CA GLU A 129 0.10 6.35 -13.46
C GLU A 129 -0.21 6.92 -14.85
N ARG A 130 -1.22 6.37 -15.55
CA ARG A 130 -1.73 6.91 -16.83
C ARG A 130 -2.17 8.36 -16.71
N ALA A 131 -2.87 8.72 -15.63
CA ALA A 131 -3.29 10.09 -15.39
C ALA A 131 -2.10 11.07 -15.30
N LEU A 132 -1.01 10.68 -14.62
CA LEU A 132 0.20 11.51 -14.57
C LEU A 132 0.83 11.65 -15.95
N LEU A 133 1.02 10.53 -16.65
CA LEU A 133 1.67 10.51 -17.96
C LEU A 133 0.87 11.34 -18.98
N ALA A 134 -0.45 11.33 -18.90
CA ALA A 134 -1.31 12.19 -19.72
C ALA A 134 -1.05 13.69 -19.48
N ILE A 135 -0.88 14.12 -18.22
CA ILE A 135 -0.54 15.52 -17.90
C ILE A 135 0.87 15.87 -18.41
N ILE A 136 1.83 14.96 -18.29
CA ILE A 136 3.19 15.16 -18.83
C ILE A 136 3.15 15.34 -20.34
N VAL A 137 2.39 14.51 -21.06
CA VAL A 137 2.18 14.63 -22.51
C VAL A 137 1.54 15.97 -22.86
N GLN A 138 0.52 16.42 -22.12
CA GLN A 138 -0.09 17.74 -22.34
C GLN A 138 0.91 18.89 -22.15
N GLU A 139 1.78 18.79 -21.14
CA GLU A 139 2.81 19.80 -20.90
C GLU A 139 3.87 19.79 -22.00
N ILE A 140 4.30 18.62 -22.46
CA ILE A 140 5.22 18.44 -23.58
C ILE A 140 4.63 19.00 -24.88
N ARG A 141 3.33 18.77 -25.14
CA ARG A 141 2.65 19.37 -26.30
C ARG A 141 2.64 20.90 -26.25
N LYS A 142 2.62 21.50 -25.05
CA LYS A 142 2.60 22.96 -24.87
C LYS A 142 3.98 23.60 -24.91
N ARG A 143 5.01 22.93 -24.37
CA ARG A 143 6.33 23.54 -24.10
C ARG A 143 7.51 22.75 -24.67
N GLY A 144 7.28 21.62 -25.32
CA GLY A 144 8.30 20.68 -25.80
C GLY A 144 8.88 19.77 -24.70
N HIS A 145 8.89 20.22 -23.44
CA HIS A 145 9.38 19.44 -22.30
C HIS A 145 8.54 19.70 -21.04
N CYS A 146 8.56 18.77 -20.08
CA CYS A 146 7.89 18.98 -18.80
C CYS A 146 8.88 19.43 -17.71
N ALA A 147 8.84 20.72 -17.36
CA ALA A 147 9.69 21.33 -16.31
C ALA A 147 8.91 21.63 -15.01
N ARG A 148 7.73 21.04 -14.82
CA ARG A 148 6.89 21.27 -13.63
C ARG A 148 7.36 20.45 -12.44
N PRO A 149 7.27 20.98 -11.21
CA PRO A 149 7.57 20.20 -10.01
C PRO A 149 6.56 19.07 -9.83
N ILE A 150 7.01 17.95 -9.26
CA ILE A 150 6.19 16.74 -9.09
C ILE A 150 4.89 16.99 -8.31
N GLY A 151 4.90 17.93 -7.36
CA GLY A 151 3.70 18.30 -6.61
C GLY A 151 2.65 18.99 -7.48
N ALA A 152 3.08 19.83 -8.43
CA ALA A 152 2.17 20.49 -9.36
C ALA A 152 1.58 19.48 -10.36
N LEU A 153 2.38 18.53 -10.85
CA LEU A 153 1.88 17.45 -11.71
C LEU A 153 0.86 16.57 -10.96
N ALA A 154 1.16 16.19 -9.72
CA ALA A 154 0.27 15.40 -8.89
C ALA A 154 -1.07 16.11 -8.61
N GLY A 155 -1.03 17.42 -8.35
CA GLY A 155 -2.23 18.24 -8.14
C GLY A 155 -3.09 18.38 -9.39
N LEU A 156 -2.49 18.49 -10.57
CA LEU A 156 -3.20 18.51 -11.85
C LEU A 156 -3.86 17.16 -12.16
N ALA A 157 -3.12 16.06 -11.97
CA ALA A 157 -3.60 14.71 -12.26
C ALA A 157 -4.57 14.14 -11.20
N GLY A 158 -4.72 14.78 -10.04
CA GLY A 158 -5.56 14.27 -8.94
C GLY A 158 -4.97 13.02 -8.25
N ILE A 159 -3.64 12.97 -8.10
CA ILE A 159 -2.94 11.83 -7.48
C ILE A 159 -2.06 12.26 -6.31
N SER A 160 -1.61 11.29 -5.51
CA SER A 160 -0.66 11.53 -4.44
C SER A 160 0.77 11.72 -4.98
N ARG A 161 1.61 12.43 -4.22
CA ARG A 161 3.02 12.61 -4.58
C ARG A 161 3.79 11.28 -4.66
N THR A 162 3.43 10.29 -3.83
CA THR A 162 4.06 8.97 -3.85
C THR A 162 3.68 8.18 -5.10
N SER A 163 2.41 8.23 -5.52
CA SER A 163 1.97 7.67 -6.80
C SER A 163 2.68 8.34 -7.97
N ALA A 164 2.88 9.66 -7.91
CA ALA A 164 3.60 10.37 -8.97
C ALA A 164 5.08 9.93 -9.08
N LYS A 165 5.77 9.77 -7.94
CA LYS A 165 7.15 9.25 -7.91
C LYS A 165 7.23 7.83 -8.45
N ARG A 166 6.28 6.97 -8.08
CA ARG A 166 6.19 5.59 -8.55
C ARG A 166 6.00 5.54 -10.06
N ALA A 167 5.07 6.33 -10.60
CA ALA A 167 4.81 6.41 -12.03
C ALA A 167 6.06 6.79 -12.83
N LEU A 168 6.77 7.84 -12.39
CA LEU A 168 8.03 8.25 -13.04
C LEU A 168 9.09 7.15 -12.99
N ARG A 169 9.24 6.48 -11.83
CA ARG A 169 10.21 5.38 -11.69
C ARG A 169 9.88 4.20 -12.62
N ILE A 170 8.61 3.85 -12.77
CA ILE A 170 8.19 2.75 -13.66
C ILE A 170 8.41 3.14 -15.11
N ALA A 171 8.03 4.36 -15.50
CA ALA A 171 8.23 4.84 -16.86
C ALA A 171 9.71 4.99 -17.24
N GLU A 172 10.56 5.42 -16.30
CA GLU A 172 12.02 5.48 -16.45
C GLU A 172 12.62 4.08 -16.59
N ARG A 173 12.17 3.11 -15.77
CA ARG A 173 12.59 1.70 -15.88
C ARG A 173 12.22 1.08 -17.22
N MET A 174 11.10 1.48 -17.80
CA MET A 174 10.66 1.04 -19.13
C MET A 174 11.30 1.84 -20.26
N GLU A 175 12.24 2.74 -19.96
CA GLU A 175 12.93 3.63 -20.91
C GLU A 175 11.98 4.48 -21.77
N LEU A 176 10.76 4.72 -21.29
CA LEU A 176 9.77 5.53 -21.99
C LEU A 176 10.05 7.03 -21.84
N ILE A 177 10.58 7.41 -20.69
CA ILE A 177 10.90 8.79 -20.33
C ILE A 177 12.34 8.91 -19.86
N GLU A 178 12.90 10.10 -20.03
CA GLU A 178 14.16 10.51 -19.46
C GLU A 178 13.90 11.61 -18.41
N VAL A 179 14.48 11.43 -17.22
CA VAL A 179 14.31 12.35 -16.09
C VAL A 179 15.64 13.02 -15.78
N THR A 180 15.85 14.22 -16.32
CA THR A 180 17.06 15.00 -16.05
C THR A 180 16.94 15.74 -14.72
N ARG A 181 17.81 15.41 -13.76
CA ARG A 181 17.90 16.12 -12.48
C ARG A 181 18.67 17.43 -12.64
N ARG A 182 18.24 18.47 -11.92
CA ARG A 182 18.86 19.81 -11.95
C ARG A 182 19.23 20.29 -10.54
N PRO A 183 20.27 19.69 -9.92
CA PRO A 183 20.74 20.12 -8.62
C PRO A 183 21.34 21.53 -8.68
N ARG A 184 21.17 22.31 -7.62
CA ARG A 184 21.84 23.62 -7.46
C ARG A 184 22.58 23.65 -6.12
N PRO A 185 23.91 23.87 -6.11
CA PRO A 185 24.66 23.91 -4.86
C PRO A 185 24.21 25.10 -4.01
N GLY A 186 24.01 24.87 -2.71
CA GLY A 186 23.61 25.91 -1.76
C GLY A 186 22.19 26.48 -1.92
N GLN A 187 21.39 25.98 -2.86
CA GLN A 187 20.01 26.45 -3.10
C GLN A 187 19.02 25.30 -3.21
N LYS A 188 17.71 25.62 -3.25
CA LYS A 188 16.68 24.63 -3.56
C LYS A 188 16.89 24.10 -4.99
N ASN A 189 16.90 22.77 -5.12
CA ASN A 189 17.01 22.10 -6.42
C ASN A 189 15.86 22.53 -7.34
N LEU A 190 16.18 22.70 -8.62
CA LEU A 190 15.17 22.99 -9.63
C LEU A 190 14.26 21.76 -9.85
N PRO A 191 13.05 21.96 -10.39
CA PRO A 191 12.24 20.86 -10.88
C PRO A 191 13.00 20.01 -11.89
N ASN A 192 12.82 18.70 -11.80
CA ASN A 192 13.33 17.77 -12.80
C ASN A 192 12.68 18.08 -14.15
N ILE A 193 13.46 17.95 -15.22
CA ILE A 193 12.94 18.00 -16.58
C ILE A 193 12.60 16.57 -17.00
N VAL A 194 11.41 16.38 -17.56
CA VAL A 194 10.96 15.11 -18.11
C VAL A 194 10.76 15.27 -19.62
N THR A 195 11.42 14.41 -20.38
CA THR A 195 11.28 14.26 -21.84
C THR A 195 10.86 12.82 -22.17
N ILE A 196 10.17 12.64 -23.29
CA ILE A 196 9.77 11.30 -23.76
C ILE A 196 10.89 10.77 -24.67
N ARG A 197 11.41 9.59 -24.37
CA ARG A 197 12.49 8.94 -25.13
C ARG A 197 11.96 7.95 -26.18
N SER A 198 10.83 7.30 -25.89
CA SER A 198 10.24 6.30 -26.77
C SER A 198 9.69 6.92 -28.07
N GLN A 199 10.18 6.44 -29.22
CA GLN A 199 9.72 6.88 -30.54
C GLN A 199 8.25 6.49 -30.80
N GLU A 200 7.83 5.28 -30.43
CA GLU A 200 6.43 4.83 -30.58
C GLU A 200 5.47 5.81 -29.88
N TRP A 201 5.85 6.25 -28.68
CA TRP A 201 5.03 7.18 -27.93
C TRP A 201 5.06 8.59 -28.50
N GLN A 202 6.21 9.07 -28.98
CA GLN A 202 6.29 10.37 -29.68
C GLN A 202 5.41 10.40 -30.93
N LEU A 203 5.50 9.37 -31.79
CA LEU A 203 4.67 9.23 -32.99
C LEU A 203 3.17 9.20 -32.65
N TRP A 204 2.80 8.56 -31.53
CA TRP A 204 1.42 8.57 -31.05
C TRP A 204 0.94 9.98 -30.68
N ILE A 205 1.78 10.75 -30.00
CA ILE A 205 1.45 12.13 -29.60
C ILE A 205 1.30 13.03 -30.82
N GLU A 206 2.17 12.90 -31.82
CA GLU A 206 2.07 13.61 -33.09
C GLU A 206 0.80 13.24 -33.86
N LYS A 207 0.44 11.96 -33.89
CA LYS A 207 -0.80 11.47 -34.52
C LYS A 207 -2.04 12.01 -33.80
N GLY A 208 -2.06 11.97 -32.47
CA GLY A 208 -3.14 12.53 -31.66
C GLY A 208 -3.26 14.05 -31.74
N SER A 209 -2.17 14.76 -32.08
CA SER A 209 -2.22 16.20 -32.34
C SER A 209 -3.08 16.55 -33.54
N ARG A 210 -3.05 15.71 -34.58
CA ARG A 210 -3.82 15.91 -35.82
C ARG A 210 -5.31 15.64 -35.67
N SER A 211 -5.74 14.85 -34.68
CA SER A 211 -7.16 14.53 -34.45
C SER A 211 -7.83 15.37 -33.35
N THR A 212 -7.06 16.09 -32.52
CA THR A 212 -7.60 16.97 -31.47
C THR A 212 -7.97 18.36 -32.02
N GLY A 213 -7.52 18.71 -33.22
CA GLY A 213 -8.17 19.74 -34.01
C GLY A 213 -9.48 19.15 -34.49
N GLY A 214 -10.59 19.45 -33.80
CA GLY A 214 -11.90 19.18 -34.34
C GLY A 214 -11.90 19.74 -35.76
N LYS A 215 -12.12 18.89 -36.76
CA LYS A 215 -12.64 19.41 -38.02
C LYS A 215 -13.89 20.14 -37.59
N GLU A 216 -13.89 21.47 -37.72
CA GLU A 216 -15.13 22.21 -37.76
C GLU A 216 -15.96 21.48 -38.80
N ALA A 217 -16.96 20.73 -38.35
CA ALA A 217 -17.96 20.24 -39.26
C ALA A 217 -18.58 21.52 -39.80
N SER A 218 -18.17 21.94 -41.01
CA SER A 218 -18.92 22.96 -41.72
C SER A 218 -20.38 22.50 -41.66
N PRO A 219 -21.30 23.32 -41.13
CA PRO A 219 -22.70 22.98 -41.20
C PRO A 219 -23.04 22.98 -42.68
N THR A 220 -22.99 21.81 -43.31
CA THR A 220 -23.47 21.63 -44.67
C THR A 220 -24.98 21.74 -44.55
N ASN A 221 -25.44 22.98 -44.65
CA ASN A 221 -26.83 23.37 -44.77
C ASN A 221 -27.32 22.82 -46.12
N ARG A 222 -27.56 21.51 -46.18
CA ARG A 222 -28.37 20.87 -47.22
C ARG A 222 -29.58 20.31 -46.52
N ILE A 223 -30.52 21.19 -46.25
CA ILE A 223 -31.92 20.82 -46.08
C ILE A 223 -32.38 20.38 -47.47
N PRO A 224 -32.66 19.08 -47.72
CA PRO A 224 -33.31 18.69 -48.97
C PRO A 224 -34.73 19.27 -48.98
N PRO A 225 -35.26 19.70 -50.14
CA PRO A 225 -36.58 20.32 -50.21
C PRO A 225 -37.63 19.36 -49.66
N ARG A 226 -38.41 19.89 -48.71
CA ARG A 226 -39.54 19.26 -48.03
C ARG A 226 -40.51 18.69 -49.08
N LYS A 227 -40.54 17.37 -49.25
CA LYS A 227 -41.67 16.69 -49.89
C LYS A 227 -42.79 16.57 -48.86
N GLU A 228 -43.79 17.42 -48.99
CA GLU A 228 -45.07 17.25 -48.31
C GLU A 228 -45.80 16.05 -48.92
N ALA A 229 -46.01 15.00 -48.12
CA ALA A 229 -47.17 14.12 -48.31
C ALA A 229 -47.43 13.24 -47.06
N ARG A 230 -48.64 13.45 -46.53
CA ARG A 230 -49.54 12.47 -45.89
C ARG A 230 -49.26 12.02 -44.45
N SER A 231 -49.89 12.77 -43.54
CA SER A 231 -50.89 12.28 -42.57
C SER A 231 -50.82 10.78 -42.23
N SER A 232 -50.43 10.50 -40.99
CA SER A 232 -51.03 9.44 -40.17
C SER A 232 -50.79 9.77 -38.71
N SER A 233 -51.84 10.30 -38.07
CA SER A 233 -51.91 10.62 -36.66
C SER A 233 -51.52 9.42 -35.80
N ARG A 234 -50.45 9.57 -35.02
CA ARG A 234 -50.28 8.83 -33.77
C ARG A 234 -50.14 9.85 -32.67
N HIS A 235 -51.11 9.87 -31.77
CA HIS A 235 -51.04 10.62 -30.53
C HIS A 235 -49.77 10.23 -29.77
N PHE A 236 -48.79 11.14 -29.74
CA PHE A 236 -47.70 11.11 -28.78
C PHE A 236 -48.14 11.97 -27.59
N VAL A 237 -48.41 11.33 -26.46
CA VAL A 237 -48.68 12.01 -25.20
C VAL A 237 -47.39 12.67 -24.76
N GLU A 238 -47.39 14.01 -24.75
CA GLU A 238 -46.27 14.80 -24.27
C GLU A 238 -46.11 14.63 -22.76
N SER A 239 -45.28 13.67 -22.36
CA SER A 239 -44.77 13.60 -20.99
C SER A 239 -43.81 14.76 -20.78
N LYS A 240 -44.36 15.83 -20.20
CA LYS A 240 -43.69 17.03 -19.65
C LYS A 240 -42.31 16.67 -19.08
N PRO A 241 -41.18 17.21 -19.59
CA PRO A 241 -39.89 16.93 -19.00
C PRO A 241 -39.85 17.52 -17.58
N ALA A 242 -39.43 16.70 -16.61
CA ALA A 242 -39.15 17.17 -15.26
C ALA A 242 -38.19 18.35 -15.33
N ARG A 243 -38.54 19.46 -14.67
CA ARG A 243 -37.69 20.64 -14.57
C ARG A 243 -36.33 20.19 -14.00
N ILE A 244 -35.28 20.37 -14.79
CA ILE A 244 -33.91 20.23 -14.34
C ILE A 244 -33.73 21.22 -13.18
N CYS A 245 -33.49 20.70 -11.98
CA CYS A 245 -33.14 21.54 -10.83
C CYS A 245 -31.84 22.29 -11.15
N PRO A 246 -31.76 23.61 -10.91
CA PRO A 246 -30.51 24.34 -11.06
C PRO A 246 -29.47 23.83 -10.05
N PRO A 247 -28.16 23.90 -10.37
CA PRO A 247 -27.11 23.51 -9.44
C PRO A 247 -27.19 24.33 -8.15
N ASN A 248 -27.10 23.64 -7.02
CA ASN A 248 -27.18 24.18 -5.67
C ASN A 248 -26.19 25.34 -5.48
N ARG A 249 -26.69 26.57 -5.30
CA ARG A 249 -25.86 27.74 -4.94
C ARG A 249 -25.41 27.56 -3.48
N PRO A 250 -24.11 27.66 -3.15
CA PRO A 250 -23.69 27.62 -1.75
C PRO A 250 -24.33 28.78 -0.98
N GLN A 251 -24.94 28.46 0.16
CA GLN A 251 -25.51 29.44 1.07
C GLN A 251 -24.37 30.30 1.63
N THR A 252 -24.38 31.59 1.30
CA THR A 252 -23.55 32.58 1.99
C THR A 252 -24.12 32.78 3.39
N HIS A 253 -23.43 32.28 4.41
CA HIS A 253 -23.68 32.72 5.78
C HIS A 253 -23.33 34.21 5.88
N PRO A 254 -24.16 35.05 6.51
CA PRO A 254 -23.77 36.42 6.82
C PRO A 254 -22.57 36.39 7.79
N GLU A 255 -21.50 37.09 7.43
CA GLU A 255 -20.36 37.35 8.31
C GLU A 255 -20.85 38.02 9.61
N PRO A 256 -20.47 37.52 10.80
CA PRO A 256 -20.73 38.25 12.03
C PRO A 256 -19.85 39.51 12.09
N ASN A 257 -20.51 40.64 12.36
CA ASN A 257 -19.92 41.97 12.41
C ASN A 257 -18.68 42.03 13.33
N ARG A 258 -17.57 42.53 12.81
CA ARG A 258 -16.22 42.45 13.41
C ARG A 258 -15.96 43.46 14.54
N THR A 259 -16.98 43.88 15.27
CA THR A 259 -16.90 45.05 16.18
C THR A 259 -17.22 44.79 17.65
N GLU A 260 -17.48 43.55 18.08
CA GLU A 260 -17.90 43.29 19.48
C GLU A 260 -16.81 42.70 20.41
N TRP A 261 -15.55 42.54 19.98
CA TRP A 261 -14.49 41.98 20.84
C TRP A 261 -13.79 42.99 21.75
N ARG A 262 -14.31 44.20 21.93
CA ARG A 262 -13.65 45.25 22.73
C ARG A 262 -14.56 45.81 23.82
N ARG A 263 -15.09 44.95 24.70
CA ARG A 263 -15.56 45.30 26.05
C ARG A 263 -15.81 44.02 26.87
N ARG A 264 -14.78 43.56 27.58
CA ARG A 264 -14.83 42.94 28.90
C ARG A 264 -13.40 42.71 29.39
#